data_AF-A0A212J3P2-F1
#
_entry.id   AF-A0A212J3P2-F1
#
_cell.length_a   1.000
_cell.length_b   1.000
_cell.length_c   1.000
_cell.angle_alpha   90.00
_cell.angle_beta   90.00
_cell.angle_gamma   90.00
#
_symmetry.space_group_name_H-M   'P 1'
#
loop_
_entity.id
_entity.type
_entity.pdbx_description
1 polymer ?
#
loop_
_entity_poly.entity_id
_entity_poly.type
_entity_poly.pdbx_seq_one_letter_code
_entity_poly.pdbx_strand_id
1 'polypeptide(L)'
;MAVDATMHLTRPGRRDAFLDWIQMLSGATLILFMWSHMILVSSVILSPKLMDAIAWFFEATFMAQIGGPVIFCIFLVHFVLAARKMPFKATDQKTIWSHAKLLKHRDTWLWLVQAGTAMIILIMGGIHMWVVLNDLPIGALKSAARMSKPGWTMFYLILLPMVEMHVSVGFYRIGVKWGIISSGTRPKAKRAELILFALFMVVGLLTIIRFLTLA
;
A
#
# COMPACT_ATOMS: atom_id res chain seq x y z
N MET A 1 25.52 41.44 23.17
CA MET A 1 25.00 40.73 21.97
C MET A 1 23.68 41.37 21.61
N ALA A 2 23.65 42.16 20.53
CA ALA A 2 22.39 42.68 19.99
C ALA A 2 21.66 41.52 19.31
N VAL A 3 20.46 41.20 19.78
CA VAL A 3 19.58 40.26 19.09
C VAL A 3 19.05 41.01 17.88
N ASP A 4 19.45 40.57 16.68
CA ASP A 4 18.97 41.11 15.42
C ASP A 4 17.46 40.81 15.31
N ALA A 5 16.63 41.77 15.69
CA ALA A 5 15.17 41.67 15.73
C ALA A 5 14.52 41.81 14.33
N THR A 6 15.32 41.69 13.27
CA THR A 6 14.91 41.87 11.87
C THR A 6 14.73 40.55 11.12
N MET A 7 14.46 39.44 11.83
CA MET A 7 13.93 38.25 11.16
C MET A 7 12.54 38.58 10.60
N HIS A 8 12.48 38.80 9.28
CA HIS A 8 11.22 38.69 8.55
C HIS A 8 10.60 37.32 8.89
N LEU A 9 9.53 37.32 9.68
CA LEU A 9 8.70 36.14 9.88
C LEU A 9 8.11 35.78 8.52
N THR A 10 8.79 34.89 7.79
CA THR A 10 8.22 34.25 6.60
C THR A 10 6.91 33.63 7.03
N ARG A 11 5.79 34.20 6.56
CA ARG A 11 4.46 33.63 6.82
C ARG A 11 4.51 32.17 6.41
N PRO A 12 4.10 31.23 7.29
CA PRO A 12 4.09 29.82 6.94
C PRO A 12 3.24 29.64 5.67
N GLY A 13 3.88 29.18 4.60
CA GLY A 13 3.23 28.98 3.31
C GLY A 13 2.23 27.82 3.37
N ARG A 14 1.21 27.85 2.50
CA ARG A 14 0.21 26.76 2.39
C ARG A 14 0.77 25.47 1.77
N ARG A 15 2.04 25.47 1.35
CA ARG A 15 2.71 24.34 0.69
C ARG A 15 2.67 23.08 1.55
N ASP A 16 3.01 23.18 2.82
CA ASP A 16 3.08 22.01 3.70
C ASP A 16 1.71 21.37 3.93
N ALA A 17 0.68 22.20 4.07
CA ALA A 17 -0.71 21.74 4.13
C ALA A 17 -1.11 21.02 2.84
N PHE A 18 -0.80 21.60 1.68
CA PHE A 18 -1.10 20.98 0.38
C PHE A 18 -0.39 19.63 0.20
N LEU A 19 0.90 19.56 0.54
CA LEU A 19 1.66 18.32 0.44
C LEU A 19 1.16 17.23 1.41
N ASP A 20 0.66 17.61 2.58
CA ASP A 20 0.07 16.66 3.52
C ASP A 20 -1.31 16.16 3.07
N TRP A 21 -2.11 17.03 2.43
CA TRP A 21 -3.36 16.66 1.75
C TRP A 21 -3.11 15.70 0.59
N ILE A 22 -2.18 15.98 -0.32
CA ILE A 22 -1.88 15.07 -1.44
C ILE A 22 -1.35 13.73 -0.91
N GLN A 23 -0.52 13.74 0.14
CA GLN A 23 -0.04 12.49 0.74
C GLN A 23 -1.20 11.65 1.28
N MET A 24 -2.19 12.27 1.92
CA MET A 24 -3.39 11.57 2.37
C MET A 24 -4.21 11.05 1.19
N LEU A 25 -4.52 11.92 0.21
CA LEU A 25 -5.38 11.57 -0.92
C LEU A 25 -4.76 10.45 -1.77
N SER A 26 -3.46 10.54 -2.09
CA SER A 26 -2.74 9.47 -2.78
C SER A 26 -2.77 8.15 -1.99
N GLY A 27 -2.59 8.21 -0.66
CA GLY A 27 -2.70 7.03 0.19
C GLY A 27 -4.10 6.42 0.18
N ALA A 28 -5.14 7.25 0.29
CA ALA A 28 -6.54 6.81 0.22
C ALA A 28 -6.88 6.20 -1.15
N THR A 29 -6.43 6.81 -2.25
CA THR A 29 -6.59 6.27 -3.60
C THR A 29 -5.91 4.92 -3.75
N LEU A 30 -4.69 4.75 -3.24
CA LEU A 30 -3.98 3.48 -3.29
C LEU A 30 -4.64 2.39 -2.43
N ILE A 31 -5.19 2.74 -1.26
CA ILE A 31 -5.96 1.80 -0.43
C ILE A 31 -7.18 1.30 -1.19
N LEU A 32 -7.96 2.22 -1.79
CA LEU A 32 -9.14 1.85 -2.58
C LEU A 32 -8.75 0.98 -3.78
N PHE A 33 -7.68 1.35 -4.49
CA PHE A 33 -7.14 0.54 -5.57
C PHE A 33 -6.75 -0.86 -5.09
N MET A 34 -6.07 -0.98 -3.94
CA MET A 34 -5.66 -2.29 -3.43
C MET A 34 -6.86 -3.16 -3.02
N TRP A 35 -7.91 -2.58 -2.43
CA TRP A 35 -9.14 -3.33 -2.15
C TRP A 35 -9.83 -3.80 -3.43
N SER A 36 -10.00 -2.90 -4.41
CA SER A 36 -10.54 -3.26 -5.71
C SER A 36 -9.67 -4.34 -6.37
N HIS A 37 -8.36 -4.18 -6.39
CA HIS A 37 -7.41 -5.14 -6.93
C HIS A 37 -7.56 -6.52 -6.28
N MET A 38 -7.59 -6.59 -4.96
CA MET A 38 -7.74 -7.87 -4.24
C MET A 38 -9.08 -8.54 -4.56
N ILE A 39 -10.18 -7.79 -4.66
CA ILE A 39 -11.48 -8.33 -5.05
C ILE A 39 -11.48 -8.83 -6.50
N LEU A 40 -10.92 -8.04 -7.42
CA LEU A 40 -10.90 -8.36 -8.85
C LEU A 40 -10.05 -9.60 -9.14
N VAL A 41 -8.85 -9.68 -8.56
CA VAL A 41 -7.94 -10.82 -8.78
C VAL A 41 -8.41 -12.07 -8.03
N SER A 42 -9.02 -11.93 -6.85
CA SER A 42 -9.57 -13.07 -6.10
C SER A 42 -10.85 -13.66 -6.69
N SER A 43 -11.48 -13.01 -7.67
CA SER A 43 -12.64 -13.56 -8.40
C SER A 43 -12.34 -14.93 -9.04
N VAL A 44 -11.05 -15.25 -9.26
CA VAL A 44 -10.58 -16.57 -9.72
C VAL A 44 -10.93 -17.72 -8.74
N ILE A 45 -11.10 -17.41 -7.45
CA ILE A 45 -11.54 -18.38 -6.43
C ILE A 45 -12.95 -18.87 -6.78
N LEU A 46 -13.84 -17.97 -7.21
CA LEU A 46 -15.20 -18.32 -7.62
C LEU A 46 -15.20 -19.05 -8.97
N SER A 47 -14.54 -18.47 -9.97
CA SER A 47 -14.41 -19.08 -11.29
C SER A 47 -13.33 -18.39 -12.13
N PRO A 48 -12.46 -19.14 -12.84
CA PRO A 48 -11.54 -18.56 -13.82
C PRO A 48 -12.26 -17.76 -14.91
N LYS A 49 -13.44 -18.22 -15.34
CA LYS A 49 -14.26 -17.52 -16.34
C LYS A 49 -14.74 -16.16 -15.85
N LEU A 50 -15.00 -16.01 -14.55
CA LEU A 50 -15.40 -14.72 -13.96
C LEU A 50 -14.23 -13.74 -13.99
N MET A 51 -13.03 -14.19 -13.59
CA MET A 51 -11.82 -13.38 -13.68
C MET A 51 -11.55 -12.96 -15.14
N ASP A 52 -11.65 -13.89 -16.08
CA ASP A 52 -11.43 -13.61 -17.50
C ASP A 52 -12.47 -12.63 -18.07
N ALA A 53 -13.74 -12.74 -17.67
CA ALA A 53 -14.78 -11.80 -18.07
C ALA A 53 -14.51 -10.38 -17.54
N ILE A 54 -14.07 -10.25 -16.29
CA ILE A 54 -13.69 -8.97 -15.72
C ILE A 54 -12.43 -8.41 -16.40
N ALA A 55 -11.42 -9.25 -16.63
CA ALA A 55 -10.20 -8.85 -17.33
C ALA A 55 -10.50 -8.38 -18.76
N TRP A 56 -11.41 -9.06 -19.45
CA TRP A 56 -11.90 -8.64 -20.77
C TRP A 56 -12.62 -7.29 -20.71
N PHE A 57 -13.44 -7.02 -19.70
CA PHE A 57 -14.06 -5.70 -19.52
C PHE A 57 -13.01 -4.59 -19.35
N PHE A 58 -11.95 -4.84 -18.57
CA PHE A 58 -10.85 -3.89 -18.41
C PHE A 58 -10.07 -3.67 -19.71
N GLU A 59 -9.90 -4.72 -20.51
CA GLU A 59 -9.25 -4.66 -21.83
C GLU A 59 -10.11 -3.88 -22.84
N ALA A 60 -11.40 -4.21 -22.95
CA ALA A 60 -12.33 -3.58 -23.88
C ALA A 60 -12.54 -2.08 -23.61
N THR A 61 -12.38 -1.65 -22.36
CA THR A 61 -12.48 -0.25 -21.95
C THR A 61 -11.12 0.47 -21.91
N PHE A 62 -10.02 -0.20 -22.29
CA PHE A 62 -8.64 0.29 -22.15
C PHE A 62 -8.27 0.74 -20.73
N MET A 63 -9.02 0.27 -19.73
CA MET A 63 -8.86 0.69 -18.34
C MET A 63 -7.54 0.19 -17.74
N ALA A 64 -7.06 -1.00 -18.15
CA ALA A 64 -5.76 -1.50 -17.70
C ALA A 64 -4.59 -0.70 -18.28
N GLN A 65 -4.69 -0.30 -19.55
CA GLN A 65 -3.67 0.40 -20.33
C GLN A 65 -3.49 1.84 -19.86
N ILE A 66 -4.58 2.53 -19.50
CA ILE A 66 -4.53 3.91 -19.00
C ILE A 66 -4.45 3.91 -17.47
N GLY A 67 -5.30 3.14 -16.80
CA GLY A 67 -5.38 3.08 -15.34
C GLY A 67 -4.12 2.52 -14.71
N GLY A 68 -3.48 1.53 -15.33
CA GLY A 68 -2.21 0.96 -14.86
C GLY A 68 -1.09 1.99 -14.69
N PRO A 69 -0.69 2.70 -15.77
CA PRO A 69 0.29 3.78 -15.70
C PRO A 69 -0.11 4.92 -14.75
N VAL A 70 -1.39 5.29 -14.70
CA VAL A 70 -1.87 6.34 -13.76
C VAL A 70 -1.68 5.90 -12.31
N ILE A 71 -2.04 4.67 -11.96
CA ILE A 71 -1.82 4.12 -10.61
C ILE A 71 -0.32 4.01 -10.31
N PHE A 72 0.51 3.62 -11.29
CA PHE A 72 1.96 3.61 -11.14
C PHE A 72 2.52 5.01 -10.83
N CYS A 73 2.04 6.05 -11.53
CA CYS A 73 2.40 7.44 -11.22
C CYS A 73 1.94 7.86 -9.81
N ILE A 74 0.70 7.53 -9.41
CA ILE A 74 0.20 7.83 -8.06
C ILE A 74 1.03 7.10 -7.00
N PHE A 75 1.44 5.86 -7.26
CA PHE A 75 2.32 5.08 -6.41
C PHE A 75 3.66 5.77 -6.18
N LEU A 76 4.30 6.26 -7.24
CA LEU A 76 5.57 7.00 -7.14
C LEU A 76 5.39 8.34 -6.42
N VAL A 77 4.34 9.10 -6.74
CA VAL A 77 4.02 10.36 -6.06
C VAL A 77 3.77 10.12 -4.57
N HIS A 78 3.01 9.08 -4.22
CA HIS A 78 2.78 8.68 -2.84
C HIS A 78 4.09 8.38 -2.12
N PHE A 79 4.98 7.61 -2.75
CA PHE A 79 6.29 7.30 -2.19
C PHE A 79 7.11 8.57 -1.94
N VAL A 80 7.23 9.46 -2.93
CA VAL A 80 8.00 10.72 -2.78
C VAL A 80 7.46 11.56 -1.62
N LEU A 81 6.13 11.67 -1.49
CA LEU A 81 5.52 12.44 -0.41
C LEU A 81 5.69 11.79 0.96
N ALA A 82 5.54 10.47 1.06
CA ALA A 82 5.74 9.72 2.28
C ALA A 82 7.22 9.64 2.70
N ALA A 83 8.15 9.58 1.73
CA ALA A 83 9.59 9.52 1.95
C ALA A 83 10.13 10.71 2.75
N ARG A 84 9.51 11.89 2.64
CA ARG A 84 9.84 13.07 3.47
C ARG A 84 9.75 12.80 4.98
N LYS A 85 8.98 11.78 5.40
CA LYS A 85 8.78 11.40 6.79
C LYS A 85 9.65 10.21 7.22
N MET A 86 10.43 9.63 6.30
CA MET A 86 11.26 8.45 6.59
C MET A 86 12.67 8.83 7.06
N PRO A 87 13.21 8.17 8.11
CA PRO A 87 14.56 8.42 8.60
C PRO A 87 15.55 7.72 7.66
N PHE A 88 16.15 8.47 6.74
CA PHE A 88 17.18 7.94 5.84
C PHE A 88 18.58 7.96 6.47
N LYS A 89 18.83 8.83 7.45
CA LYS A 89 20.12 8.89 8.15
C LYS A 89 20.21 7.79 9.21
N ALA A 90 21.36 7.14 9.30
CA ALA A 90 21.61 6.08 10.30
C ALA A 90 21.42 6.58 11.75
N THR A 91 21.72 7.85 12.03
CA THR A 91 21.49 8.49 13.34
C THR A 91 20.00 8.57 13.69
N ASP A 92 19.16 8.90 12.70
CA ASP A 92 17.72 9.07 12.88
C ASP A 92 17.07 7.69 13.03
N GLN A 93 17.54 6.71 12.26
CA GLN A 93 17.13 5.30 12.37
C GLN A 93 17.44 4.73 13.75
N LYS A 94 18.66 4.96 14.26
CA LYS A 94 19.06 4.53 15.61
C LYS A 94 18.17 5.17 16.68
N THR A 95 17.90 6.47 16.54
CA THR A 95 17.08 7.24 17.49
C THR A 95 15.63 6.77 17.52
N ILE A 96 14.99 6.59 16.36
CA ILE A 96 13.60 6.14 16.33
C ILE A 96 13.45 4.69 16.83
N TRP A 97 14.45 3.86 16.57
CA TRP A 97 14.49 2.48 17.05
C TRP A 97 14.64 2.40 18.57
N SER A 98 15.55 3.18 19.16
CA SER A 98 15.72 3.23 20.62
C SER A 98 14.45 3.76 21.30
N HIS A 99 13.84 4.81 20.76
CA HIS A 99 12.56 5.33 21.26
C HIS A 99 11.42 4.33 21.15
N ALA A 100 11.29 3.60 20.04
CA ALA A 100 10.25 2.58 19.89
C ALA A 100 10.40 1.44 20.91
N LYS A 101 11.65 1.03 21.18
CA LYS A 101 11.96 0.03 22.23
C LYS A 101 11.63 0.54 23.64
N LEU A 102 11.94 1.80 23.94
CA LEU A 102 11.66 2.41 25.24
C LEU A 102 10.15 2.54 25.48
N LEU A 103 9.41 3.09 24.52
CA LEU A 103 7.97 3.38 24.66
C LEU A 103 7.10 2.12 24.68
N LYS A 104 7.56 1.02 24.05
CA LYS A 104 6.78 -0.23 23.87
C LYS A 104 5.35 0.01 23.37
N HIS A 105 5.17 1.07 22.59
CA HIS A 105 3.86 1.53 22.14
C HIS A 105 3.53 0.97 20.77
N ARG A 106 2.40 0.24 20.66
CA ARG A 106 1.98 -0.47 19.44
C ARG A 106 1.99 0.42 18.20
N ASP A 107 1.40 1.61 18.26
CA ASP A 107 1.24 2.41 17.05
C ASP A 107 2.57 3.02 16.58
N THR A 108 3.53 3.18 17.50
CA THR A 108 4.91 3.57 17.16
C THR A 108 5.61 2.44 16.40
N TRP A 109 5.45 1.20 16.84
CA TRP A 109 5.95 0.03 16.11
C TRP A 109 5.27 -0.17 14.76
N LEU A 110 3.94 -0.01 14.67
CA LEU A 110 3.23 -0.10 13.40
C LEU A 110 3.71 0.94 12.38
N TRP A 111 4.14 2.11 12.83
CA TRP A 111 4.75 3.10 11.94
C TRP A 111 6.09 2.64 11.38
N LEU A 112 6.94 2.01 12.21
CA LEU A 112 8.20 1.42 11.75
C LEU A 112 7.96 0.27 10.77
N VAL A 113 6.96 -0.57 11.04
CA VAL A 113 6.51 -1.62 10.11
C VAL A 113 6.07 -0.98 8.79
N GLN A 114 5.25 0.06 8.82
CA GLN A 114 4.79 0.75 7.62
C GLN A 114 5.94 1.33 6.79
N ALA A 115 6.95 1.92 7.45
CA ALA A 115 8.15 2.43 6.77
C ALA A 115 8.99 1.28 6.17
N GLY A 116 9.16 0.18 6.89
CA GLY A 116 9.89 -1.00 6.40
C GLY A 116 9.19 -1.67 5.22
N THR A 117 7.89 -1.91 5.32
CA THR A 117 7.10 -2.48 4.23
C THR A 117 7.09 -1.57 3.01
N ALA A 118 7.05 -0.24 3.18
CA ALA A 118 7.10 0.72 2.06
C ALA A 118 8.32 0.51 1.16
N MET A 119 9.49 0.26 1.75
CA MET A 119 10.73 0.06 0.98
C MET A 119 10.71 -1.25 0.19
N ILE A 120 10.15 -2.31 0.76
CA ILE A 120 10.00 -3.60 0.08
C ILE A 120 8.99 -3.47 -1.06
N ILE A 121 7.85 -2.81 -0.79
CA ILE A 121 6.79 -2.58 -1.78
C ILE A 121 7.28 -1.67 -2.91
N LEU A 122 8.13 -0.67 -2.65
CA LEU A 122 8.70 0.16 -3.71
C LEU A 122 9.35 -0.68 -4.81
N ILE A 123 10.16 -1.66 -4.39
CA ILE A 123 10.91 -2.52 -5.30
C ILE A 123 9.97 -3.57 -5.91
N MET A 124 9.30 -4.35 -5.05
CA MET A 124 8.49 -5.48 -5.50
C MET A 124 7.21 -5.02 -6.19
N GLY A 125 6.49 -4.04 -5.65
CA GLY A 125 5.34 -3.43 -6.30
C GLY A 125 5.70 -2.81 -7.65
N GLY A 126 6.88 -2.17 -7.75
CA GLY A 126 7.41 -1.67 -9.02
C GLY A 126 7.61 -2.77 -10.07
N ILE A 127 8.29 -3.87 -9.70
CA ILE A 127 8.50 -5.04 -10.57
C ILE A 127 7.16 -5.67 -10.97
N HIS A 128 6.25 -5.83 -10.01
CA HIS A 128 4.92 -6.39 -10.25
C HIS A 128 4.14 -5.59 -11.30
N MET A 129 4.03 -4.28 -11.10
CA MET A 129 3.32 -3.40 -12.03
C MET A 129 4.00 -3.38 -13.40
N TRP A 130 5.33 -3.31 -13.44
CA TRP A 130 6.07 -3.35 -14.71
C TRP A 130 5.76 -4.61 -15.52
N VAL A 131 5.85 -5.79 -14.90
CA VAL A 131 5.64 -7.06 -15.59
C VAL A 131 4.20 -7.23 -16.03
N VAL A 132 3.22 -6.88 -15.18
CA VAL A 132 1.80 -7.04 -15.53
C VAL A 132 1.37 -6.07 -16.63
N LEU A 133 1.82 -4.81 -16.59
CA LEU A 133 1.41 -3.80 -17.57
C LEU A 133 2.09 -3.97 -18.94
N ASN A 134 3.27 -4.61 -19.00
CA ASN A 134 3.92 -4.94 -20.27
C ASN A 134 3.45 -6.29 -20.86
N ASP A 135 2.64 -7.05 -20.12
CA ASP A 135 2.18 -8.38 -20.52
C ASP A 135 0.64 -8.45 -20.53
N LEU A 136 -0.01 -7.39 -21.03
CA LEU A 136 -1.44 -7.35 -21.31
C LEU A 136 -1.78 -8.16 -22.59
N PRO A 137 -3.00 -8.71 -22.74
CA PRO A 137 -4.12 -8.68 -21.81
C PRO A 137 -3.96 -9.63 -20.61
N ILE A 138 -4.67 -9.33 -19.52
CA ILE A 138 -4.70 -10.16 -18.31
C ILE A 138 -5.64 -11.35 -18.54
N GLY A 139 -5.29 -12.52 -18.00
CA GLY A 139 -6.15 -13.69 -17.98
C GLY A 139 -5.78 -14.66 -16.87
N ALA A 140 -6.72 -15.54 -16.51
CA ALA A 140 -6.59 -16.50 -15.40
C ALA A 140 -5.48 -17.53 -15.67
N LEU A 141 -5.50 -18.20 -16.82
CA LEU A 141 -4.48 -19.19 -17.20
C LEU A 141 -3.10 -18.57 -17.35
N LYS A 142 -3.02 -17.39 -17.98
CA LYS A 142 -1.75 -16.66 -18.13
C LYS A 142 -1.16 -16.25 -16.77
N SER A 143 -2.01 -15.80 -15.85
CA SER A 143 -1.59 -15.44 -14.49
C SER A 143 -1.17 -16.68 -13.70
N ALA A 144 -1.90 -17.80 -13.82
CA ALA A 144 -1.55 -19.08 -13.23
C ALA A 144 -0.17 -19.56 -13.71
N ALA A 145 0.07 -19.58 -15.03
CA ALA A 145 1.34 -19.97 -15.62
C ALA A 145 2.53 -19.12 -15.14
N ARG A 146 2.33 -17.81 -14.93
CA ARG A 146 3.34 -16.95 -14.31
C ARG A 146 3.56 -17.32 -12.84
N MET A 147 2.49 -17.47 -12.08
CA MET A 147 2.53 -17.72 -10.62
C MET A 147 3.11 -19.08 -10.24
N SER A 148 2.96 -20.09 -11.07
CA SER A 148 3.48 -21.44 -10.81
C SER A 148 4.98 -21.58 -10.99
N LYS A 149 5.64 -20.57 -11.54
CA LYS A 149 7.11 -20.50 -11.52
C LYS A 149 7.55 -20.25 -10.07
N PRO A 150 8.44 -21.07 -9.48
CA PRO A 150 8.79 -20.98 -8.06
C PRO A 150 9.23 -19.58 -7.60
N GLY A 151 10.00 -18.87 -8.43
CA GLY A 151 10.43 -17.49 -8.14
C GLY A 151 9.27 -16.50 -8.03
N TRP A 152 8.24 -16.64 -8.86
CA TRP A 152 7.04 -15.80 -8.83
C TRP A 152 6.11 -16.16 -7.68
N THR A 153 5.99 -17.45 -7.33
CA THR A 153 5.24 -17.86 -6.15
C THR A 153 5.79 -17.19 -4.89
N MET A 154 7.11 -17.29 -4.68
CA MET A 154 7.77 -16.68 -3.52
C MET A 154 7.66 -15.17 -3.52
N PHE A 155 7.78 -14.55 -4.70
CA PHE A 155 7.58 -13.11 -4.87
C PHE A 155 6.20 -12.66 -4.36
N TYR A 156 5.11 -13.34 -4.73
CA TYR A 156 3.78 -12.97 -4.26
C TYR A 156 3.54 -13.32 -2.78
N LEU A 157 4.14 -14.40 -2.27
CA LEU A 157 4.07 -14.76 -0.85
C LEU A 157 4.74 -13.73 0.06
N ILE A 158 5.74 -13.00 -0.44
CA ILE A 158 6.35 -11.87 0.28
C ILE A 158 5.55 -10.58 0.02
N LEU A 159 5.17 -10.29 -1.24
CA LEU A 159 4.49 -9.05 -1.58
C LEU A 159 3.14 -8.91 -0.87
N LEU A 160 2.36 -10.00 -0.79
CA LEU A 160 1.03 -10.02 -0.17
C LEU A 160 1.04 -9.50 1.29
N PRO A 161 1.78 -10.09 2.23
CA PRO A 161 1.79 -9.61 3.62
C PRO A 161 2.40 -8.21 3.75
N MET A 162 3.37 -7.84 2.91
CA MET A 162 3.98 -6.50 2.97
C MET A 162 2.95 -5.42 2.59
N VAL A 163 2.27 -5.58 1.45
CA VAL A 163 1.27 -4.62 0.97
C VAL A 163 0.07 -4.59 1.90
N GLU A 164 -0.47 -5.74 2.29
CA GLU A 164 -1.68 -5.79 3.11
C GLU A 164 -1.46 -5.16 4.50
N MET A 165 -0.30 -5.39 5.11
CA MET A 165 0.08 -4.73 6.36
C MET A 165 0.25 -3.21 6.15
N HIS A 166 0.88 -2.78 5.06
CA HIS A 166 1.06 -1.36 4.76
C HIS A 166 -0.28 -0.64 4.57
N VAL A 167 -1.19 -1.24 3.79
CA VAL A 167 -2.53 -0.74 3.49
C VAL A 167 -3.38 -0.69 4.76
N SER A 168 -3.41 -1.76 5.55
CA SER A 168 -4.24 -1.84 6.77
C SER A 168 -3.80 -0.82 7.82
N VAL A 169 -2.49 -0.74 8.10
CA VAL A 169 -1.94 0.25 9.04
C VAL A 169 -2.14 1.68 8.51
N GLY A 170 -1.95 1.88 7.20
CA GLY A 170 -2.16 3.17 6.54
C GLY A 170 -3.60 3.66 6.66
N PHE A 171 -4.57 2.77 6.41
CA PHE A 171 -6.00 3.04 6.54
C PHE A 171 -6.36 3.46 7.97
N TYR A 172 -5.92 2.68 8.96
CA TYR A 172 -6.11 3.02 10.38
C TYR A 172 -5.53 4.40 10.73
N ARG A 173 -4.29 4.67 10.29
CA ARG A 173 -3.60 5.93 10.60
C ARG A 173 -4.24 7.14 9.91
N ILE A 174 -4.75 7.00 8.69
CA ILE A 174 -5.52 8.07 8.03
C ILE A 174 -6.76 8.39 8.86
N GLY A 175 -7.53 7.37 9.27
CA GLY A 175 -8.73 7.57 10.08
C GLY A 175 -8.48 8.28 11.41
N VAL A 176 -7.40 7.92 12.11
CA VAL A 176 -7.01 8.59 13.37
C VAL A 176 -6.52 10.02 13.11
N LYS A 177 -5.66 10.22 12.11
CA LYS A 177 -5.02 11.52 11.84
C LYS A 177 -6.03 12.59 11.43
N TRP A 178 -7.05 12.21 10.67
CA TRP A 178 -8.05 13.14 10.14
C TRP A 178 -9.32 13.19 10.99
N GLY A 179 -9.27 12.68 12.23
CA GLY A 179 -10.35 12.83 13.20
C GLY A 179 -11.59 11.97 12.96
N ILE A 180 -11.57 11.07 11.97
CA ILE A 180 -12.65 10.10 11.72
C ILE A 180 -12.72 9.09 12.89
N ILE A 181 -11.56 8.71 13.44
CA ILE A 181 -11.44 7.82 14.59
C ILE A 181 -11.05 8.65 15.82
N SER A 182 -11.98 8.78 16.75
CA SER A 182 -11.78 9.42 18.06
C SER A 182 -11.15 8.47 19.09
N SER A 183 -10.71 9.01 20.22
CA SER A 183 -10.12 8.22 21.33
C SER A 183 -11.04 7.09 21.82
N GLY A 184 -12.35 7.35 21.95
CA GLY A 184 -13.34 6.35 22.38
C GLY A 184 -13.61 5.26 21.35
N THR A 185 -13.46 5.55 20.05
CA THR A 185 -13.66 4.57 18.97
C THR A 185 -12.38 3.84 18.57
N ARG A 186 -11.22 4.31 19.04
CA ARG A 186 -9.89 3.77 18.71
C ARG A 186 -9.74 2.26 18.98
N PRO A 187 -10.21 1.68 20.11
CA PRO A 187 -10.11 0.24 20.32
C PRO A 187 -10.92 -0.57 19.30
N LYS A 188 -12.13 -0.09 18.96
CA LYS A 188 -12.99 -0.71 17.95
C LYS A 188 -12.35 -0.64 16.57
N ALA A 189 -11.79 0.51 16.20
CA ALA A 189 -11.09 0.69 14.93
C ALA A 189 -9.87 -0.25 14.80
N LYS A 190 -9.07 -0.42 15.87
CA LYS A 190 -7.95 -1.37 15.88
C LYS A 190 -8.39 -2.82 15.69
N ARG A 191 -9.56 -3.19 16.23
CA ARG A 191 -10.11 -4.54 16.05
C ARG A 191 -10.66 -4.73 14.65
N ALA A 192 -11.37 -3.73 14.11
CA ALA A 192 -11.91 -3.75 12.76
C ALA A 192 -10.79 -3.85 11.72
N GLU A 193 -9.70 -3.09 11.89
CA GLU A 193 -8.53 -3.16 11.00
C GLU A 193 -7.84 -4.53 11.06
N LEU A 194 -7.70 -5.13 12.24
CA LEU A 194 -7.16 -6.49 12.37
C LEU A 194 -8.04 -7.52 11.64
N ILE A 195 -9.36 -7.41 11.75
CA ILE A 195 -10.30 -8.30 11.06
C ILE A 195 -10.19 -8.12 9.55
N LEU A 196 -10.12 -6.87 9.07
CA LEU A 196 -9.97 -6.55 7.66
C LEU A 196 -8.66 -7.10 7.09
N PHE A 197 -7.54 -6.88 7.80
CA PHE A 197 -6.23 -7.43 7.47
C PHE A 197 -6.28 -8.95 7.38
N ALA A 198 -6.86 -9.63 8.38
CA ALA A 198 -6.96 -11.08 8.39
C ALA A 198 -7.81 -11.61 7.22
N LEU A 199 -8.91 -10.93 6.90
CA LEU A 199 -9.79 -11.29 5.78
C LEU A 199 -9.06 -11.20 4.45
N PHE A 200 -8.42 -10.07 4.13
CA PHE A 200 -7.67 -9.93 2.89
C PHE A 200 -6.45 -10.83 2.83
N MET A 201 -5.81 -11.13 3.96
CA MET A 201 -4.73 -12.11 4.01
C MET A 201 -5.19 -13.52 3.66
N VAL A 202 -6.30 -13.97 4.26
CA VAL A 202 -6.87 -15.28 3.94
C VAL A 202 -7.31 -15.34 2.48
N VAL A 203 -8.04 -14.33 2.00
CA VAL A 203 -8.47 -14.26 0.58
C VAL A 203 -7.27 -14.24 -0.37
N GLY A 204 -6.23 -13.47 -0.05
CA GLY A 204 -5.01 -13.40 -0.86
C GLY A 204 -4.26 -14.73 -0.91
N LEU A 205 -4.11 -15.42 0.22
CA LEU A 205 -3.49 -16.74 0.27
C LEU A 205 -4.30 -17.78 -0.51
N LEU A 206 -5.62 -17.79 -0.35
CA LEU A 206 -6.51 -18.66 -1.13
C LEU A 206 -6.43 -18.37 -2.63
N THR A 207 -6.28 -17.09 -3.00
CA THR A 207 -6.09 -16.68 -4.40
C THR A 207 -4.77 -17.23 -4.96
N ILE A 208 -3.67 -17.14 -4.19
CA ILE A 208 -2.39 -17.72 -4.59
C ILE A 208 -2.50 -19.23 -4.77
N ILE A 209 -3.08 -19.94 -3.79
CA ILE A 209 -3.30 -21.39 -3.88
C ILE A 209 -4.17 -21.73 -5.10
N ARG A 210 -5.20 -20.94 -5.37
CA ARG A 210 -6.07 -21.15 -6.53
C ARG A 210 -5.31 -21.03 -7.85
N PHE A 211 -4.44 -20.03 -8.00
CA PHE A 211 -3.60 -19.92 -9.20
C PHE A 211 -2.62 -21.07 -9.35
N LEU A 212 -2.03 -21.56 -8.25
CA LEU A 212 -1.11 -22.70 -8.28
C LEU A 212 -1.80 -24.01 -8.67
N THR A 213 -3.07 -24.19 -8.31
CA THR A 213 -3.87 -25.38 -8.64
C THR A 213 -4.56 -25.29 -10.01
N LEU A 214 -4.56 -24.11 -10.63
CA LEU A 214 -5.10 -23.88 -11.98
C LEU A 214 -4.06 -24.06 -13.09
N ALA A 215 -2.77 -23.97 -12.75
CA ALA A 215 -1.65 -24.14 -13.67
C ALA A 215 -1.29 -25.62 -13.84
#